data_AF-A0A158CF99-F1
#
_entry.id   AF-A0A158CF99-F1
#
_cell.length_a   1.000
_cell.length_b   1.000
_cell.length_c   1.000
_cell.angle_alpha   90.00
_cell.angle_beta   90.00
_cell.angle_gamma   90.00
#
_symmetry.space_group_name_H-M   'P 1'
#
loop_
_entity.id
_entity.type
_entity.pdbx_description
1 polymer ?
#
loop_
_entity_poly.entity_id
_entity_poly.type
_entity_poly.pdbx_seq_one_letter_code
_entity_poly.pdbx_strand_id
1 'polypeptide(L)'
;MSRIRAWSFALLLGMLVSGCGGSDSSDAASAAKQASEQDKATAKGYALSTVIWKQEPIGVCWDMSNADFALYTNQRTWSRLAVEASWQAHSGVTFTGWQQCTSNPNYYGIRISIEDNATNGPHTQGLGTTLNNVVGGMVLNFTFHNWSTSCVGREEYCIRNIAAHEFGHAMGFAHEQNRPDTPSTCKEPAQGTYGDTLIGAWDLASIMNYCNPDWNGNGQLSTTDIVMAQRFYGAR
;
A
#
# COMPACT_ATOMS: atom_id res chain seq x y z
N MET A 1 -69.90 -19.71 -12.39
CA MET A 1 -69.94 -20.92 -11.55
C MET A 1 -68.96 -20.70 -10.39
N SER A 2 -69.26 -19.82 -9.45
CA SER A 2 -69.81 -20.08 -8.10
C SER A 2 -69.20 -21.26 -7.34
N ARG A 3 -68.45 -20.96 -6.27
CA ARG A 3 -68.60 -21.42 -4.87
C ARG A 3 -67.38 -20.89 -4.09
N ILE A 4 -67.45 -19.72 -3.45
CA ILE A 4 -67.95 -19.45 -2.08
C ILE A 4 -67.27 -20.33 -1.02
N ARG A 5 -66.48 -19.70 -0.14
CA ARG A 5 -66.70 -19.71 1.32
C ARG A 5 -65.84 -18.63 2.00
N ALA A 6 -66.52 -17.59 2.46
CA ALA A 6 -66.02 -16.56 3.35
C ALA A 6 -66.33 -16.96 4.79
N TRP A 7 -65.36 -16.83 5.71
CA TRP A 7 -65.61 -16.77 7.15
C TRP A 7 -64.97 -15.48 7.70
N SER A 8 -65.77 -14.74 8.44
CA SER A 8 -65.48 -13.43 9.05
C SER A 8 -65.40 -13.54 10.58
N PHE A 9 -64.99 -12.43 11.21
CA PHE A 9 -64.94 -12.09 12.65
C PHE A 9 -63.59 -12.39 13.35
N ALA A 10 -62.98 -11.51 14.15
CA ALA A 10 -63.55 -10.42 14.96
C ALA A 10 -62.55 -9.25 15.27
N LEU A 11 -63.16 -8.13 15.67
CA LEU A 11 -62.67 -6.87 16.25
C LEU A 11 -61.74 -7.00 17.47
N LEU A 12 -60.91 -5.96 17.70
CA LEU A 12 -60.61 -5.24 18.97
C LEU A 12 -59.42 -4.27 18.69
N LEU A 13 -59.57 -2.96 18.49
CA LEU A 13 -59.84 -1.81 19.39
C LEU A 13 -58.83 -1.58 20.54
N GLY A 14 -58.20 -0.40 20.54
CA GLY A 14 -57.52 0.25 21.67
C GLY A 14 -56.01 -0.01 21.77
N MET A 15 -55.12 0.92 22.09
CA MET A 15 -55.20 2.29 22.62
C MET A 15 -53.92 3.04 22.22
N LEU A 16 -54.04 4.35 21.97
CA LEU A 16 -52.92 5.28 22.05
C LEU A 16 -52.52 5.44 23.52
N VAL A 17 -51.25 5.17 23.85
CA VAL A 17 -50.61 5.68 25.06
C VAL A 17 -49.43 6.53 24.63
N SER A 18 -49.59 7.84 24.76
CA SER A 18 -48.49 8.76 24.91
C SER A 18 -47.86 8.53 26.29
N GLY A 19 -46.58 8.20 26.32
CA GLY A 19 -45.77 8.14 27.53
C GLY A 19 -44.37 8.65 27.25
N CYS A 20 -44.11 9.91 27.59
CA CYS A 20 -42.75 10.39 27.83
C CYS A 20 -42.27 9.82 29.16
N GLY A 21 -41.09 9.20 29.19
CA GLY A 21 -40.49 8.76 30.44
C GLY A 21 -39.11 8.15 30.27
N GLY A 22 -38.08 8.95 30.59
CA GLY A 22 -36.83 8.47 31.19
C GLY A 22 -35.76 7.91 30.26
N SER A 23 -34.56 8.52 30.35
CA SER A 23 -33.22 7.89 30.33
C SER A 23 -32.98 6.83 29.23
N ASP A 24 -32.11 7.04 28.24
CA ASP A 24 -30.67 7.15 28.47
C ASP A 24 -29.97 7.85 27.29
N SER A 25 -29.24 8.92 27.59
CA SER A 25 -28.28 9.54 26.66
C SER A 25 -26.89 8.89 26.80
N SER A 26 -26.82 7.56 26.69
CA SER A 26 -25.55 6.80 26.77
C SER A 26 -25.21 6.01 25.51
N ASP A 27 -26.18 5.74 24.63
CA ASP A 27 -25.99 4.69 23.62
C ASP A 27 -25.52 5.20 22.25
N ALA A 28 -25.82 6.45 21.90
CA ALA A 28 -25.32 7.05 20.65
C ALA A 28 -23.83 7.45 20.75
N ALA A 29 -23.39 7.87 21.94
CA ALA A 29 -22.00 8.22 22.20
C ALA A 29 -21.11 6.97 22.33
N SER A 30 -21.62 5.85 22.85
CA SER A 30 -20.88 4.60 22.94
C SER A 30 -20.74 3.89 21.59
N ALA A 31 -21.76 3.92 20.74
CA ALA A 31 -21.70 3.36 19.38
C ALA A 31 -20.74 4.13 18.46
N ALA A 32 -20.70 5.47 18.55
CA ALA A 32 -19.74 6.28 17.80
C ALA A 32 -18.29 6.14 18.32
N LYS A 33 -18.12 5.94 19.64
CA LYS A 33 -16.79 5.67 20.24
C LYS A 33 -16.29 4.26 19.92
N GLN A 34 -17.18 3.26 19.94
CA GLN A 34 -16.88 1.88 19.53
C GLN A 34 -16.57 1.78 18.04
N ALA A 35 -17.27 2.50 17.16
CA ALA A 35 -16.91 2.57 15.74
C ALA A 35 -15.52 3.19 15.52
N SER A 36 -15.13 4.19 16.32
CA SER A 36 -13.80 4.82 16.24
C SER A 36 -12.66 4.01 16.89
N GLU A 37 -12.98 3.11 17.84
CA GLU A 37 -12.02 2.22 18.49
C GLU A 37 -11.88 0.88 17.76
N GLN A 38 -12.93 0.38 17.08
CA GLN A 38 -12.84 -0.77 16.18
C GLN A 38 -12.02 -0.48 14.92
N ASP A 39 -12.06 0.74 14.38
CA ASP A 39 -11.23 1.14 13.23
C ASP A 39 -9.76 1.44 13.59
N LYS A 40 -9.42 1.52 14.89
CA LYS A 40 -8.03 1.65 15.37
C LYS A 40 -7.42 0.35 15.89
N ALA A 41 -8.21 -0.70 16.03
CA ALA A 41 -7.77 -1.97 16.58
C ALA A 41 -7.63 -3.03 15.48
N THR A 42 -6.52 -2.97 14.73
CA THR A 42 -5.82 -4.06 14.00
C THR A 42 -5.08 -3.55 12.74
N ALA A 43 -4.54 -2.34 12.80
CA ALA A 43 -3.54 -1.92 11.83
C ALA A 43 -2.35 -2.87 11.85
N LYS A 44 -1.91 -3.37 10.68
CA LYS A 44 -0.82 -4.35 10.58
C LYS A 44 0.38 -3.89 9.69
N GLY A 45 1.42 -4.69 9.45
CA GLY A 45 2.57 -4.35 8.58
C GLY A 45 3.95 -4.54 9.23
N TYR A 46 5.03 -4.60 8.44
CA TYR A 46 6.39 -4.86 8.92
C TYR A 46 7.39 -3.78 8.50
N ALA A 47 7.72 -2.86 9.41
CA ALA A 47 8.62 -1.75 9.14
C ALA A 47 9.99 -1.96 9.79
N LEU A 48 11.04 -1.45 9.15
CA LEU A 48 12.33 -1.21 9.79
C LEU A 48 12.35 0.24 10.31
N SER A 49 11.98 0.43 11.57
CA SER A 49 11.74 1.75 12.17
C SER A 49 12.98 2.65 12.19
N THR A 50 14.17 2.06 12.18
CA THR A 50 15.45 2.78 12.24
C THR A 50 15.83 3.48 10.93
N VAL A 51 15.19 3.14 9.81
CA VAL A 51 15.51 3.68 8.47
C VAL A 51 14.40 4.55 7.89
N ILE A 52 13.42 4.94 8.69
CA ILE A 52 12.34 5.84 8.26
C ILE A 52 12.90 7.23 7.96
N TRP A 53 12.47 7.84 6.84
CA TRP A 53 12.90 9.18 6.46
C TRP A 53 12.36 10.20 7.46
N LYS A 54 13.26 11.03 7.99
CA LYS A 54 12.92 12.04 9.01
C LYS A 54 12.63 13.41 8.42
N GLN A 55 12.92 13.61 7.14
CA GLN A 55 12.74 14.88 6.46
C GLN A 55 11.97 14.64 5.17
N GLU A 56 11.05 15.55 4.89
CA GLU A 56 10.23 15.55 3.70
C GLU A 56 10.32 16.92 3.01
N PRO A 57 10.15 16.97 1.68
CA PRO A 57 9.88 15.85 0.77
C PRO A 57 11.09 14.95 0.52
N ILE A 58 10.85 13.67 0.22
CA ILE A 58 11.89 12.73 -0.21
C ILE A 58 12.15 12.95 -1.70
N GLY A 59 13.41 13.17 -2.09
CA GLY A 59 13.77 13.32 -3.50
C GLY A 59 13.65 11.99 -4.27
N VAL A 60 13.25 12.06 -5.53
CA VAL A 60 13.30 10.96 -6.50
C VAL A 60 13.93 11.46 -7.79
N CYS A 61 14.88 10.72 -8.36
CA CYS A 61 15.43 11.02 -9.67
C CYS A 61 15.70 9.76 -10.49
N TRP A 62 15.77 9.92 -11.80
CA TRP A 62 16.00 8.86 -12.77
C TRP A 62 17.47 8.82 -13.19
N ASP A 63 18.17 7.75 -12.83
CA ASP A 63 19.58 7.53 -13.11
C ASP A 63 19.74 6.74 -14.42
N MET A 64 19.64 7.48 -15.53
CA MET A 64 19.59 6.93 -16.89
C MET A 64 20.12 7.94 -17.91
N SER A 65 20.44 7.45 -19.11
CA SER A 65 20.91 8.29 -20.21
C SER A 65 19.84 9.30 -20.66
N ASN A 66 20.25 10.37 -21.36
CA ASN A 66 19.30 11.33 -21.96
C ASN A 66 18.37 10.67 -22.98
N ALA A 67 18.87 9.66 -23.71
CA ALA A 67 18.08 8.91 -24.67
C ALA A 67 16.99 8.09 -23.97
N ASP A 68 17.35 7.34 -22.92
CA ASP A 68 16.41 6.53 -22.15
C ASP A 68 15.39 7.39 -21.41
N PHE A 69 15.81 8.52 -20.86
CA PHE A 69 14.91 9.43 -20.17
C PHE A 69 13.82 9.99 -21.09
N ALA A 70 14.19 10.33 -22.33
CA ALA A 70 13.25 10.74 -23.36
C ALA A 70 12.35 9.58 -23.80
N LEU A 71 12.94 8.40 -24.04
CA LEU A 71 12.25 7.20 -24.50
C LEU A 71 11.17 6.73 -23.52
N TYR A 72 11.50 6.63 -22.24
CA TYR A 72 10.63 6.05 -21.21
C TYR A 72 9.70 7.04 -20.51
N THR A 73 9.29 8.09 -21.22
CA THR A 73 8.44 9.15 -20.65
C THR A 73 7.13 8.62 -20.07
N ASN A 74 6.49 7.66 -20.75
CA ASN A 74 5.23 7.05 -20.28
C ASN A 74 5.46 6.19 -19.04
N GLN A 75 6.47 5.34 -19.06
CA GLN A 75 6.80 4.42 -17.97
C GLN A 75 7.17 5.18 -16.69
N ARG A 76 8.02 6.21 -16.79
CA ARG A 76 8.33 7.11 -15.69
C ARG A 76 7.08 7.80 -15.14
N THR A 77 6.16 8.19 -16.02
CA THR A 77 4.88 8.80 -15.63
C THR A 77 3.99 7.80 -14.90
N TRP A 78 3.87 6.57 -15.38
CA TRP A 78 3.10 5.51 -14.71
C TRP A 78 3.64 5.19 -13.33
N SER A 79 4.97 5.08 -13.17
CA SER A 79 5.60 4.89 -11.86
C SER A 79 5.26 6.02 -10.90
N ARG A 80 5.46 7.29 -11.31
CA ARG A 80 5.13 8.45 -10.48
C ARG A 80 3.66 8.45 -10.06
N LEU A 81 2.75 8.26 -11.01
CA LEU A 81 1.31 8.25 -10.75
C LEU A 81 0.89 7.09 -9.85
N ALA A 82 1.54 5.92 -9.95
CA ALA A 82 1.26 4.81 -9.05
C ALA A 82 1.60 5.16 -7.60
N VAL A 83 2.77 5.75 -7.37
CA VAL A 83 3.23 6.19 -6.03
C VAL A 83 2.35 7.32 -5.48
N GLU A 84 1.92 8.25 -6.34
CA GLU A 84 0.96 9.29 -5.97
C GLU A 84 -0.40 8.70 -5.57
N ALA A 85 -0.91 7.73 -6.33
CA ALA A 85 -2.21 7.12 -6.09
C ALA A 85 -2.22 6.13 -4.92
N SER A 86 -1.06 5.57 -4.54
CA SER A 86 -0.92 4.67 -3.39
C SER A 86 -0.45 5.43 -2.15
N TRP A 87 0.85 5.58 -1.96
CA TRP A 87 1.44 6.04 -0.70
C TRP A 87 1.11 7.50 -0.38
N GLN A 88 1.23 8.41 -1.35
CA GLN A 88 0.98 9.85 -1.11
C GLN A 88 -0.51 10.17 -1.00
N ALA A 89 -1.39 9.38 -1.63
CA ALA A 89 -2.83 9.56 -1.48
C ALA A 89 -3.31 9.21 -0.06
N HIS A 90 -2.64 8.27 0.59
CA HIS A 90 -3.10 7.66 1.85
C HIS A 90 -2.25 8.00 3.08
N SER A 91 -1.17 8.78 2.94
CA SER A 91 -0.32 9.23 4.07
C SER A 91 0.24 10.63 3.81
N GLY A 92 0.95 11.20 4.79
CA GLY A 92 1.63 12.48 4.68
C GLY A 92 2.91 12.46 3.84
N VAL A 93 3.37 11.27 3.40
CA VAL A 93 4.60 11.15 2.62
C VAL A 93 4.53 11.92 1.32
N THR A 94 5.63 12.58 0.96
CA THR A 94 5.75 13.32 -0.30
C THR A 94 7.04 12.98 -1.05
N PHE A 95 6.91 12.70 -2.34
CA PHE A 95 8.02 12.41 -3.25
C PHE A 95 8.12 13.48 -4.35
N THR A 96 9.32 14.06 -4.51
CA THR A 96 9.54 15.19 -5.43
C THR A 96 10.74 14.97 -6.35
N GLY A 97 10.99 15.88 -7.29
CA GLY A 97 12.09 15.77 -8.26
C GLY A 97 11.62 15.14 -9.57
N TRP A 98 11.54 13.81 -9.64
CA TRP A 98 11.14 13.01 -10.80
C TRP A 98 11.83 13.37 -12.14
N GLN A 99 12.93 14.13 -12.09
CA GLN A 99 13.78 14.46 -13.24
C GLN A 99 14.96 13.49 -13.32
N GLN A 100 15.80 13.62 -14.36
CA GLN A 100 17.08 12.91 -14.39
C GLN A 100 17.92 13.28 -13.18
N CYS A 101 18.67 12.30 -12.68
CA CYS A 101 19.61 12.53 -11.59
C CYS A 101 20.71 13.51 -12.05
N THR A 102 21.04 14.45 -11.17
CA THR A 102 22.21 15.32 -11.32
C THR A 102 23.39 14.75 -10.54
N SER A 103 24.62 15.14 -10.88
CA SER A 103 25.84 14.78 -10.14
C SER A 103 25.98 15.52 -8.80
N ASN A 104 24.94 15.52 -7.97
CA ASN A 104 24.96 16.11 -6.63
C ASN A 104 25.41 15.05 -5.60
N PRO A 105 26.61 15.18 -5.00
CA PRO A 105 27.09 14.23 -3.99
C PRO A 105 26.28 14.25 -2.69
N ASN A 106 25.48 15.29 -2.46
CA ASN A 106 24.63 15.46 -1.29
C ASN A 106 23.14 15.38 -1.64
N TYR A 107 22.78 14.71 -2.73
CA TYR A 107 21.38 14.49 -3.08
C TYR A 107 20.66 13.77 -1.93
N TYR A 108 19.48 14.26 -1.55
CA TYR A 108 18.66 13.67 -0.50
C TYR A 108 17.47 12.95 -1.14
N GLY A 109 17.53 11.62 -1.22
CA GLY A 109 16.46 10.84 -1.80
C GLY A 109 16.92 9.60 -2.57
N ILE A 110 15.99 9.07 -3.36
CA ILE A 110 16.07 7.81 -4.08
C ILE A 110 16.53 8.06 -5.51
N ARG A 111 17.46 7.23 -6.00
CA ARG A 111 17.90 7.21 -7.39
C ARG A 111 17.42 5.91 -8.04
N ILE A 112 16.66 6.04 -9.12
CA ILE A 112 16.03 4.92 -9.81
C ILE A 112 16.77 4.63 -11.11
N SER A 113 17.29 3.41 -11.25
CA SER A 113 17.83 2.89 -12.51
C SER A 113 16.84 1.95 -13.19
N ILE A 114 17.00 1.74 -14.50
CA ILE A 114 16.17 0.82 -15.29
C ILE A 114 17.02 -0.33 -15.79
N GLU A 115 16.57 -1.56 -15.56
CA GLU A 115 17.25 -2.77 -16.01
C GLU A 115 16.23 -3.84 -16.43
N ASP A 116 16.55 -4.57 -17.49
CA ASP A 116 15.81 -5.77 -17.92
C ASP A 116 16.72 -6.99 -17.90
N ASN A 117 16.83 -7.59 -16.72
CA ASN A 117 17.75 -8.67 -16.41
C ASN A 117 16.98 -9.96 -16.16
N ALA A 118 17.35 -11.07 -16.82
CA ALA A 118 16.67 -12.34 -16.69
C ALA A 118 16.66 -12.93 -15.26
N THR A 119 17.64 -12.55 -14.44
CA THR A 119 17.86 -13.10 -13.10
C THR A 119 17.35 -12.16 -12.01
N ASN A 120 17.55 -10.85 -12.18
CA ASN A 120 17.22 -9.85 -11.18
C ASN A 120 16.00 -9.05 -11.62
N GLY A 121 14.89 -9.25 -10.93
CA GLY A 121 13.71 -8.41 -11.09
C GLY A 121 13.89 -7.02 -10.49
N PRO A 122 12.85 -6.17 -10.57
CA PRO A 122 12.79 -4.93 -9.81
C PRO A 122 13.08 -5.16 -8.32
N HIS A 123 13.82 -4.24 -7.72
CA HIS A 123 14.23 -4.33 -6.32
C HIS A 123 14.75 -2.99 -5.80
N THR A 124 14.97 -2.95 -4.50
CA THR A 124 15.76 -1.92 -3.81
C THR A 124 17.00 -2.54 -3.19
N GLN A 125 18.10 -1.78 -3.08
CA GLN A 125 19.34 -2.23 -2.42
C GLN A 125 19.25 -2.21 -0.88
N GLY A 126 18.07 -1.93 -0.32
CA GLY A 126 17.84 -1.77 1.11
C GLY A 126 16.49 -1.10 1.37
N LEU A 127 16.28 -0.62 2.58
CA LEU A 127 15.03 -0.04 3.03
C LEU A 127 15.21 1.42 3.46
N GLY A 128 14.22 2.27 3.15
CA GLY A 128 14.17 3.62 3.71
C GLY A 128 15.42 4.46 3.40
N THR A 129 15.94 5.14 4.42
CA THR A 129 17.11 6.02 4.33
C THR A 129 18.41 5.31 3.94
N THR A 130 18.48 3.98 3.94
CA THR A 130 19.66 3.27 3.41
C THR A 130 19.79 3.45 1.90
N LEU A 131 18.72 3.88 1.21
CA LEU A 131 18.72 4.19 -0.21
C LEU A 131 19.19 5.63 -0.51
N ASN A 132 19.44 6.45 0.52
CA ASN A 132 19.74 7.86 0.34
C ASN A 132 21.01 8.07 -0.52
N ASN A 133 20.81 8.66 -1.70
CA ASN A 133 21.82 8.92 -2.73
C ASN A 133 22.56 7.67 -3.25
N VAL A 134 22.01 6.47 -3.07
CA VAL A 134 22.61 5.24 -3.59
C VAL A 134 22.35 5.15 -5.09
N VAL A 135 23.41 5.12 -5.90
CA VAL A 135 23.33 4.89 -7.36
C VAL A 135 22.64 3.55 -7.62
N GLY A 136 21.57 3.54 -8.42
CA GLY A 136 20.75 2.35 -8.61
C GLY A 136 20.15 1.81 -7.31
N GLY A 137 19.94 2.66 -6.30
CA GLY A 137 19.38 2.26 -5.01
C GLY A 137 17.99 1.63 -5.15
N MET A 138 17.24 2.04 -6.17
CA MET A 138 16.08 1.32 -6.68
C MET A 138 16.30 0.97 -8.15
N VAL A 139 15.94 -0.24 -8.55
CA VAL A 139 15.98 -0.71 -9.93
C VAL A 139 14.57 -1.12 -10.33
N LEU A 140 14.07 -0.57 -11.44
CA LEU A 140 12.79 -0.95 -12.05
C LEU A 140 13.01 -1.57 -13.43
N ASN A 141 12.00 -2.28 -13.93
CA ASN A 141 11.99 -2.82 -15.29
C ASN A 141 10.84 -2.19 -16.09
N PHE A 142 11.13 -1.71 -17.29
CA PHE A 142 10.16 -1.05 -18.17
C PHE A 142 9.84 -1.84 -19.45
N THR A 143 10.56 -2.93 -19.71
CA THR A 143 10.47 -3.69 -20.97
C THR A 143 10.06 -5.14 -20.74
N PHE A 144 10.47 -5.77 -19.64
CA PHE A 144 10.07 -7.12 -19.23
C PHE A 144 10.37 -8.21 -20.27
N HIS A 145 11.29 -7.98 -21.21
CA HIS A 145 11.62 -8.96 -22.25
C HIS A 145 12.36 -10.16 -21.67
N ASN A 146 13.14 -9.97 -20.59
CA ASN A 146 13.95 -11.02 -19.99
C ASN A 146 13.38 -11.53 -18.66
N TRP A 147 12.64 -10.69 -17.93
CA TRP A 147 12.07 -11.02 -16.63
C TRP A 147 10.58 -10.71 -16.58
N SER A 148 9.81 -11.66 -16.02
CA SER A 148 8.33 -11.59 -16.00
C SER A 148 7.74 -11.28 -17.38
N THR A 149 8.06 -12.10 -18.38
CA THR A 149 7.66 -11.88 -19.78
C THR A 149 6.14 -11.84 -20.02
N SER A 150 5.35 -12.30 -19.05
CA SER A 150 3.89 -12.11 -19.03
C SER A 150 3.48 -10.62 -18.95
N CYS A 151 4.40 -9.73 -18.60
CA CYS A 151 4.21 -8.29 -18.59
C CYS A 151 4.34 -7.62 -19.97
N VAL A 152 4.91 -8.30 -20.96
CA VAL A 152 5.00 -7.78 -22.33
C VAL A 152 3.58 -7.63 -22.91
N GLY A 153 3.26 -6.43 -23.40
CA GLY A 153 1.93 -6.03 -23.86
C GLY A 153 0.97 -5.57 -22.74
N ARG A 154 1.42 -5.53 -21.49
CA ARG A 154 0.68 -4.99 -20.33
C ARG A 154 1.60 -4.21 -19.37
N GLU A 155 2.59 -3.54 -19.94
CA GLU A 155 3.68 -2.88 -19.21
C GLU A 155 3.16 -1.88 -18.19
N GLU A 156 2.15 -1.07 -18.54
CA GLU A 156 1.57 -0.10 -17.61
C GLU A 156 1.07 -0.76 -16.33
N TYR A 157 0.34 -1.87 -16.44
CA TYR A 157 -0.15 -2.61 -15.28
C TYR A 157 1.03 -3.07 -14.42
N CYS A 158 2.05 -3.69 -15.03
CA CYS A 158 3.17 -4.21 -14.26
C CYS A 158 4.01 -3.10 -13.61
N ILE A 159 4.29 -2.03 -14.34
CA ILE A 159 5.06 -0.88 -13.86
C ILE A 159 4.37 -0.22 -12.68
N ARG A 160 3.04 -0.06 -12.72
CA ARG A 160 2.29 0.53 -11.61
C ARG A 160 2.37 -0.32 -10.35
N ASN A 161 2.13 -1.62 -10.49
CA ASN A 161 2.14 -2.56 -9.36
C ASN A 161 3.53 -2.66 -8.72
N ILE A 162 4.58 -2.80 -9.54
CA ILE A 162 5.96 -2.85 -9.08
C ILE A 162 6.36 -1.53 -8.44
N ALA A 163 6.10 -0.38 -9.08
CA ALA A 163 6.51 0.90 -8.52
C ALA A 163 5.86 1.16 -7.16
N ALA A 164 4.58 0.82 -6.99
CA ALA A 164 3.92 0.92 -5.70
C ALA A 164 4.58 0.00 -4.65
N HIS A 165 4.94 -1.24 -4.99
CA HIS A 165 5.66 -2.16 -4.09
C HIS A 165 7.05 -1.64 -3.71
N GLU A 166 7.89 -1.31 -4.68
CA GLU A 166 9.27 -0.85 -4.43
C GLU A 166 9.32 0.45 -3.63
N PHE A 167 8.33 1.33 -3.78
CA PHE A 167 8.23 2.52 -2.94
C PHE A 167 7.83 2.21 -1.50
N GLY A 168 7.16 1.09 -1.23
CA GLY A 168 7.00 0.59 0.14
C GLY A 168 8.34 0.26 0.78
N HIS A 169 9.22 -0.44 0.06
CA HIS A 169 10.61 -0.65 0.49
C HIS A 169 11.36 0.67 0.68
N ALA A 170 11.21 1.60 -0.28
CA ALA A 170 11.85 2.90 -0.19
C ALA A 170 11.34 3.74 0.98
N MET A 171 10.14 3.47 1.51
CA MET A 171 9.60 4.05 2.74
C MET A 171 10.06 3.31 4.01
N GLY A 172 10.79 2.21 3.89
CA GLY A 172 11.29 1.45 5.04
C GLY A 172 10.47 0.20 5.40
N PHE A 173 9.57 -0.24 4.52
CA PHE A 173 8.71 -1.39 4.78
C PHE A 173 9.32 -2.67 4.20
N ALA A 174 9.47 -3.68 5.06
CA ALA A 174 9.96 -4.99 4.67
C ALA A 174 8.84 -5.83 4.06
N HIS A 175 9.23 -6.91 3.39
CA HIS A 175 8.29 -7.91 2.93
C HIS A 175 7.44 -8.48 4.06
N GLU A 176 6.14 -8.63 3.82
CA GLU A 176 5.19 -9.13 4.83
C GLU A 176 5.44 -10.62 5.14
N GLN A 177 5.89 -11.42 4.15
CA GLN A 177 6.27 -12.82 4.39
C GLN A 177 7.53 -12.98 5.27
N ASN A 178 8.33 -11.92 5.45
CA ASN A 178 9.49 -11.95 6.36
C ASN A 178 9.10 -11.85 7.84
N ARG A 179 7.82 -11.62 8.14
CA ARG A 179 7.38 -11.52 9.54
C ARG A 179 7.55 -12.85 10.28
N PRO A 180 7.87 -12.81 11.59
CA PRO A 180 7.97 -14.00 12.40
C PRO A 180 6.63 -14.71 12.64
N ASP A 181 5.50 -14.01 12.44
CA ASP A 181 4.14 -14.55 12.56
C ASP A 181 3.51 -14.91 11.20
N THR A 182 4.29 -14.96 10.11
CA THR A 182 3.83 -15.45 8.81
C THR A 182 3.25 -16.86 8.94
N PRO A 183 1.98 -17.09 8.53
CA PRO A 183 1.35 -18.39 8.67
C PRO A 183 2.00 -19.41 7.74
N SER A 184 1.99 -20.68 8.15
CA SER A 184 2.56 -21.77 7.36
C SER A 184 1.88 -22.00 6.01
N THR A 185 0.72 -21.38 5.75
CA THR A 185 0.05 -21.37 4.45
C THR A 185 0.76 -20.50 3.42
N CYS A 186 1.49 -19.47 3.85
CA CYS A 186 2.39 -18.71 2.99
C CYS A 186 3.67 -19.53 2.77
N LYS A 187 3.93 -19.90 1.52
CA LYS A 187 5.07 -20.76 1.13
C LYS A 187 6.20 -20.00 0.45
N GLU A 188 5.98 -18.72 0.15
CA GLU A 188 7.00 -17.88 -0.46
C GLU A 188 8.19 -17.71 0.51
N PRO A 189 9.43 -17.83 0.02
CA PRO A 189 10.59 -17.69 0.85
C PRO A 189 10.73 -16.25 1.35
N ALA A 190 11.28 -16.09 2.54
CA ALA A 190 11.70 -14.78 3.01
C ALA A 190 12.81 -14.21 2.11
N GLN A 191 12.76 -12.91 1.85
CA GLN A 191 13.70 -12.22 0.96
C GLN A 191 14.02 -10.81 1.46
N GLY A 192 15.29 -10.41 1.36
CA GLY A 192 15.72 -9.04 1.64
C GLY A 192 15.82 -8.74 3.14
N THR A 193 15.82 -7.45 3.47
CA THR A 193 15.94 -6.96 4.85
C THR A 193 14.65 -7.20 5.63
N TYR A 194 14.79 -7.56 6.90
CA TYR A 194 13.67 -7.74 7.83
C TYR A 194 13.33 -6.40 8.49
N GLY A 195 12.04 -6.22 8.82
CA GLY A 195 11.63 -5.15 9.72
C GLY A 195 12.04 -5.42 11.17
N ASP A 196 11.82 -4.43 12.02
CA ASP A 196 11.97 -4.55 13.48
C ASP A 196 10.67 -4.26 14.23
N THR A 197 9.67 -3.71 13.53
CA THR A 197 8.43 -3.24 14.12
C THR A 197 7.26 -3.96 13.47
N LEU A 198 6.58 -4.78 14.26
CA LEU A 198 5.30 -5.34 13.88
C LEU A 198 4.21 -4.31 14.17
N ILE A 199 3.54 -3.91 13.12
CA ILE A 199 2.24 -3.29 13.19
C ILE A 199 1.29 -4.50 13.06
N GLY A 200 0.32 -4.65 13.97
CA GLY A 200 -0.75 -5.68 13.92
C GLY A 200 -0.32 -7.12 13.61
N ALA A 201 -1.24 -7.92 13.03
CA ALA A 201 -0.99 -9.31 12.64
C ALA A 201 -0.46 -9.45 11.19
N TRP A 202 -0.21 -10.65 10.70
CA TRP A 202 0.13 -10.83 9.28
C TRP A 202 -1.04 -10.46 8.34
N ASP A 203 -0.73 -9.84 7.19
CA ASP A 203 -1.70 -9.40 6.16
C ASP A 203 -1.48 -10.05 4.78
N LEU A 204 -2.39 -10.94 4.39
CA LEU A 204 -2.38 -11.57 3.07
C LEU A 204 -2.51 -10.56 1.92
N ALA A 205 -3.27 -9.48 2.11
CA ALA A 205 -3.60 -8.52 1.07
C ALA A 205 -2.56 -7.40 0.93
N SER A 206 -1.53 -7.37 1.79
CA SER A 206 -0.50 -6.34 1.73
C SER A 206 0.17 -6.33 0.35
N ILE A 207 0.44 -5.12 -0.15
CA ILE A 207 1.22 -4.92 -1.36
C ILE A 207 2.64 -5.49 -1.20
N MET A 208 3.14 -5.58 0.03
CA MET A 208 4.47 -6.07 0.39
C MET A 208 4.52 -7.59 0.58
N ASN A 209 3.45 -8.33 0.27
CA ASN A 209 3.36 -9.76 0.51
C ASN A 209 3.42 -10.57 -0.79
N TYR A 210 4.43 -11.42 -0.95
CA TYR A 210 4.49 -12.31 -2.11
C TYR A 210 3.43 -13.41 -2.11
N CYS A 211 2.87 -13.74 -0.94
CA CYS A 211 1.77 -14.68 -0.84
C CYS A 211 0.41 -14.08 -1.22
N ASN A 212 0.35 -12.80 -1.56
CA ASN A 212 -0.87 -12.16 -2.04
C ASN A 212 -1.32 -12.82 -3.37
N PRO A 213 -2.55 -13.33 -3.47
CA PRO A 213 -3.04 -13.93 -4.72
C PRO A 213 -3.11 -12.92 -5.87
N ASP A 214 -3.27 -11.64 -5.55
CA ASP A 214 -3.14 -10.54 -6.48
C ASP A 214 -1.69 -10.04 -6.45
N TRP A 215 -0.98 -10.14 -7.57
CA TRP A 215 0.43 -9.77 -7.63
C TRP A 215 0.65 -8.31 -7.24
N ASN A 216 1.36 -8.10 -6.12
CA ASN A 216 1.54 -6.82 -5.44
C ASN A 216 0.21 -6.10 -5.18
N GLY A 217 -0.84 -6.82 -4.77
CA GLY A 217 -2.16 -6.25 -4.45
C GLY A 217 -2.81 -5.47 -5.61
N ASN A 218 -2.49 -5.80 -6.86
CA ASN A 218 -2.88 -5.02 -8.04
C ASN A 218 -2.43 -3.53 -7.98
N GLY A 219 -1.30 -3.27 -7.28
CA GLY A 219 -0.78 -1.93 -7.04
C GLY A 219 -1.56 -1.12 -6.00
N GLN A 220 -2.54 -1.73 -5.33
CA GLN A 220 -3.35 -1.10 -4.29
C GLN A 220 -2.80 -1.41 -2.90
N LEU A 221 -2.88 -0.43 -2.01
CA LEU A 221 -2.54 -0.60 -0.61
C LEU A 221 -3.68 -1.35 0.10
N SER A 222 -3.34 -2.32 0.94
CA SER A 222 -4.31 -2.83 1.90
C SER A 222 -4.54 -1.81 3.02
N THR A 223 -5.60 -1.99 3.81
CA THR A 223 -5.89 -1.15 4.99
C THR A 223 -4.69 -1.08 5.93
N THR A 224 -4.00 -2.21 6.06
CA THR A 224 -2.79 -2.42 6.84
C THR A 224 -1.62 -1.55 6.35
N ASP A 225 -1.34 -1.60 5.05
CA ASP A 225 -0.28 -0.79 4.42
C ASP A 225 -0.52 0.70 4.66
N ILE A 226 -1.78 1.14 4.54
CA ILE A 226 -2.20 2.52 4.80
C ILE A 226 -1.90 2.91 6.24
N VAL A 227 -2.32 2.12 7.24
CA VAL A 227 -2.06 2.51 8.64
C VAL A 227 -0.57 2.48 8.97
N MET A 228 0.18 1.52 8.43
CA MET A 228 1.64 1.51 8.57
C MET A 228 2.26 2.79 7.98
N ALA A 229 1.86 3.19 6.78
CA ALA A 229 2.32 4.44 6.17
C ALA A 229 1.96 5.66 7.02
N GLN A 230 0.71 5.75 7.49
CA GLN A 230 0.25 6.87 8.33
C GLN A 230 0.94 6.92 9.68
N ARG A 231 1.33 5.78 10.25
CA ARG A 231 2.05 5.71 11.53
C ARG A 231 3.44 6.34 11.43
N PHE A 232 4.13 6.16 10.32
CA PHE A 232 5.51 6.64 10.15
C PHE A 232 5.61 7.98 9.43
N TYR A 233 4.68 8.28 8.52
CA TYR A 233 4.70 9.46 7.66
C TYR A 233 3.52 10.41 7.91
N GLY A 234 2.70 10.14 8.92
CA GLY A 234 1.52 10.93 9.24
C GLY A 234 0.30 10.61 8.36
N ALA A 235 -0.89 10.92 8.88
CA ALA A 235 -2.12 10.90 8.10
C ALA A 235 -2.23 12.16 7.24
N ARG A 236 -2.95 12.04 6.12
CA ARG A 236 -3.28 13.16 5.24
C ARG A 236 -4.55 13.88 5.71
#